data_AF-A0A645HLV5-F1
#
_entry.id   AF-A0A645HLV5-F1
#
_cell.length_a   1.000
_cell.length_b   1.000
_cell.length_c   1.000
_cell.angle_alpha   90.00
_cell.angle_beta   90.00
_cell.angle_gamma   90.00
#
_symmetry.space_group_name_H-M   'P 1'
#
loop_
_entity.id
_entity.type
_entity.pdbx_description
1 polymer ?
#
loop_
_entity_poly.entity_id
_entity_poly.type
_entity_poly.pdbx_seq_one_letter_code
_entity_poly.pdbx_strand_id
1 'polypeptide(L)'
;MGYIHICGTVMLLPFAFFPSPFVSVPLIQQLGQVSLQTIAVTIYLAAFCSVYGYYMWYTGVDKVGAVRTSVFNYFNPVFAVITGVVLLGETLTMYVLAGGVMVIGGVYLTNRRPEATANTKSV
;
A
#
# COMPACT_ATOMS: atom_id res chain seq x y z
N MET A 1 -6.89 14.49 -4.81
CA MET A 1 -6.06 13.69 -3.88
C MET A 1 -5.61 14.44 -2.63
N GLY A 2 -5.45 15.77 -2.64
CA GLY A 2 -5.03 16.52 -1.44
C GLY A 2 -6.03 16.53 -0.27
N TYR A 3 -7.33 16.54 -0.56
CA TYR A 3 -8.38 16.63 0.48
C TYR A 3 -8.38 15.44 1.47
N ILE A 4 -8.04 14.23 1.02
CA ILE A 4 -7.98 13.03 1.88
C ILE A 4 -6.88 13.19 2.94
N HIS A 5 -5.74 13.75 2.54
CA HIS A 5 -4.61 14.01 3.45
C HIS A 5 -4.96 15.09 4.46
N ILE A 6 -5.66 16.16 4.03
CA ILE A 6 -6.11 17.24 4.92
C ILE A 6 -7.13 16.70 5.94
N CYS A 7 -8.15 15.99 5.49
CA CYS A 7 -9.14 15.38 6.38
C CYS A 7 -8.50 14.39 7.36
N GLY A 8 -7.54 13.57 6.90
CA GLY A 8 -6.79 12.65 7.76
C GLY A 8 -5.99 13.39 8.84
N THR A 9 -5.26 14.45 8.48
CA THR A 9 -4.52 15.28 9.44
C THR A 9 -5.46 15.94 10.45
N VAL A 10 -6.59 16.47 10.01
CA VAL A 10 -7.60 17.09 10.89
C VAL A 10 -8.20 16.04 11.84
N MET A 11 -8.46 14.83 11.36
CA MET A 11 -9.01 13.73 12.16
C MET A 11 -8.03 13.24 13.24
N LEU A 12 -6.72 13.30 12.96
CA LEU A 12 -5.67 12.93 13.91
C LEU A 12 -5.31 14.05 14.89
N LEU A 13 -5.66 15.30 14.58
CA LEU A 13 -5.38 16.48 15.40
C LEU A 13 -5.86 16.35 16.86
N PRO A 14 -7.10 15.90 17.18
CA PRO A 14 -7.50 15.70 18.58
C PRO A 14 -6.67 14.64 19.32
N PHE A 15 -6.23 13.58 18.64
CA PHE A 15 -5.35 12.55 19.22
C PHE A 15 -3.93 13.08 19.49
N ALA A 16 -3.55 14.22 18.90
CA ALA A 16 -2.26 14.82 19.18
C ALA A 16 -2.17 15.43 20.59
N PHE A 17 -3.31 15.91 21.12
CA PHE A 17 -3.38 16.65 22.39
C PHE A 17 -4.00 15.83 23.52
N PHE A 18 -4.94 14.94 23.22
CA PHE A 18 -5.68 14.18 24.23
C PHE A 18 -5.23 12.71 24.26
N PRO A 19 -4.93 12.15 25.46
CA PRO A 19 -4.74 10.71 25.62
C PRO A 19 -5.99 9.96 25.16
N SER A 20 -5.80 8.88 24.43
CA SER A 20 -6.88 8.03 23.95
C SER A 20 -6.82 6.66 24.63
N PRO A 21 -7.92 5.89 24.69
CA PRO A 21 -7.88 4.54 25.27
C PRO A 21 -6.87 3.60 24.58
N PHE A 22 -6.37 3.96 23.39
CA PHE A 22 -5.37 3.21 22.63
C PHE A 22 -3.95 3.76 22.78
N VAL A 23 -3.79 5.03 23.17
CA VAL A 23 -2.50 5.71 23.26
C VAL A 23 -2.48 6.56 24.54
N SER A 24 -1.73 6.08 25.53
CA SER A 24 -1.62 6.70 26.86
C SER A 24 -0.82 7.99 26.89
N VAL A 25 0.05 8.21 25.90
CA VAL A 25 0.93 9.40 25.80
C VAL A 25 0.52 10.24 24.59
N PRO A 26 0.17 11.53 24.75
CA PRO A 26 -0.19 12.40 23.63
C PRO A 26 0.95 12.54 22.61
N LEU A 27 0.60 12.64 21.32
CA LEU A 27 1.57 12.75 20.22
C LEU A 27 2.52 13.94 20.40
N ILE A 28 2.04 15.05 20.96
CA ILE A 28 2.85 16.27 21.19
C ILE A 28 4.07 15.98 22.07
N GLN A 29 3.94 15.08 23.04
CA GLN A 29 5.03 14.68 23.92
C GLN A 29 5.96 13.65 23.26
N GLN A 30 5.42 12.82 22.37
CA GLN A 30 6.20 11.87 21.58
C GLN A 30 7.12 12.58 20.57
N LEU A 31 6.74 13.77 20.09
CA LEU A 31 7.58 14.58 19.18
C LEU A 31 8.96 14.91 19.77
N GLY A 32 9.05 15.12 21.10
CA GLY A 32 10.31 15.37 21.79
C GLY A 32 11.25 14.16 21.86
N GLN A 33 10.73 12.96 21.59
CA GLN A 33 11.46 11.69 21.62
C GLN A 33 11.74 11.15 20.20
N VAL A 34 11.43 11.92 19.16
CA VAL A 34 11.60 11.47 17.77
C VAL A 34 13.08 11.37 17.44
N SER A 35 13.51 10.16 17.08
CA SER A 35 14.89 9.90 16.65
C SER A 35 15.13 10.42 15.22
N LEU A 36 16.39 10.74 14.89
CA LEU A 36 16.78 11.10 13.52
C LEU A 36 16.49 9.96 12.52
N GLN A 37 16.61 8.71 12.98
CA GLN A 37 16.29 7.53 12.18
C GLN A 37 14.80 7.50 11.81
N THR A 38 13.90 7.81 12.75
CA THR A 38 12.45 7.87 12.49
C THR A 38 12.13 8.92 11.43
N ILE A 39 12.77 10.09 11.50
CA ILE A 39 12.60 11.17 10.52
C ILE A 39 13.09 10.71 9.15
N ALA A 40 14.29 10.12 9.07
CA ALA A 40 14.87 9.64 7.82
C ALA A 40 13.99 8.58 7.14
N VAL A 41 13.49 7.60 7.88
CA VAL A 41 12.60 6.56 7.36
C VAL A 41 11.26 7.16 6.91
N THR A 42 10.72 8.12 7.65
CA THR A 42 9.47 8.82 7.28
C THR A 42 9.64 9.61 5.98
N ILE A 43 10.74 10.34 5.82
CA ILE A 43 11.06 11.08 4.59
C ILE A 43 11.22 10.11 3.42
N TYR A 44 11.91 9.00 3.62
CA TYR A 44 12.07 7.95 2.61
C TYR A 44 10.71 7.41 2.14
N LEU A 45 9.83 7.04 3.06
CA LEU A 45 8.47 6.58 2.74
C LEU A 45 7.67 7.64 1.98
N ALA A 46 7.70 8.90 2.42
CA ALA A 46 6.98 9.99 1.78
C ALA A 46 7.48 10.25 0.35
N ALA A 47 8.79 10.26 0.13
CA ALA A 47 9.37 10.55 -1.17
C ALA A 47 9.24 9.36 -2.15
N PHE A 48 9.69 8.17 -1.75
CA PHE A 48 9.78 7.03 -2.65
C PHE A 48 8.46 6.24 -2.75
N CYS A 49 7.88 5.85 -1.62
CA CYS A 49 6.68 5.02 -1.63
C CYS A 49 5.43 5.82 -2.06
N SER A 50 5.33 7.09 -1.65
CA SER A 50 4.22 7.94 -2.05
C SER A 50 4.50 8.71 -3.34
N VAL A 51 5.34 9.75 -3.31
CA VAL A 51 5.46 10.67 -4.47
C VAL A 51 5.93 9.94 -5.73
N TYR A 52 7.06 9.23 -5.64
CA TYR A 52 7.62 8.52 -6.79
C TYR A 52 6.75 7.32 -7.21
N GLY A 53 6.26 6.52 -6.26
CA GLY A 53 5.36 5.41 -6.52
C GLY A 53 4.09 5.83 -7.26
N TYR A 54 3.41 6.88 -6.79
CA TYR A 54 2.23 7.42 -7.48
C TYR A 54 2.59 8.01 -8.84
N TYR A 55 3.71 8.70 -8.97
CA TYR A 55 4.15 9.24 -10.26
C TYR A 55 4.36 8.14 -11.31
N MET A 56 5.07 7.06 -10.94
CA MET A 56 5.27 5.88 -11.79
C MET A 56 3.94 5.22 -12.15
N TRP A 57 3.04 5.09 -11.17
CA TRP A 57 1.70 4.51 -11.37
C TRP A 57 0.89 5.31 -12.39
N TYR A 58 0.73 6.61 -12.19
CA TYR A 58 -0.03 7.47 -13.10
C TYR A 58 0.60 7.50 -14.49
N THR A 59 1.93 7.56 -14.58
CA THR A 59 2.64 7.45 -15.86
C THR A 59 2.35 6.11 -16.56
N GLY A 60 2.27 5.02 -15.81
CA GLY A 60 1.88 3.70 -16.33
C GLY A 60 0.44 3.70 -16.85
N VAL A 61 -0.49 4.25 -16.07
CA VAL A 61 -1.90 4.39 -16.47
C VAL A 61 -2.03 5.19 -17.75
N ASP A 62 -1.31 6.30 -17.88
CA ASP A 62 -1.35 7.17 -19.07
C ASP A 62 -0.77 6.47 -20.31
N LYS A 63 0.28 5.64 -20.16
CA LYS A 63 0.98 4.99 -21.28
C LYS A 63 0.34 3.67 -21.74
N VAL A 64 -0.12 2.83 -20.81
CA VAL A 64 -0.59 1.47 -21.12
C VAL A 64 -2.04 1.21 -20.70
N GLY A 65 -2.69 2.19 -20.08
CA GLY A 65 -4.08 2.12 -19.62
C GLY A 65 -4.24 1.53 -18.22
N ALA A 66 -5.33 1.91 -17.56
CA ALA A 66 -5.62 1.54 -16.17
C ALA A 66 -5.73 0.02 -15.95
N VAL A 67 -6.33 -0.71 -16.89
CA VAL A 67 -6.53 -2.17 -16.78
C VAL A 67 -5.20 -2.91 -16.77
N ARG A 68 -4.32 -2.64 -17.75
CA ARG A 68 -3.00 -3.28 -17.83
C ARG A 68 -2.09 -2.87 -16.66
N THR A 69 -2.14 -1.61 -16.26
CA THR A 69 -1.38 -1.12 -15.10
C THR A 69 -1.84 -1.81 -13.81
N SER A 70 -3.15 -2.06 -13.67
CA SER A 70 -3.72 -2.78 -12.51
C SER A 70 -3.25 -4.21 -12.37
N VAL A 71 -2.88 -4.88 -13.47
CA VAL A 71 -2.29 -6.22 -13.41
C VAL A 71 -0.96 -6.22 -12.67
N PHE A 72 -0.18 -5.13 -12.73
CA PHE A 72 1.10 -5.04 -12.01
C PHE A 72 0.94 -5.02 -10.49
N ASN A 73 -0.21 -4.56 -9.96
CA ASN A 73 -0.47 -4.60 -8.52
C ASN A 73 -0.52 -6.02 -7.95
N TYR A 74 -0.78 -7.02 -8.79
CA TYR A 74 -0.76 -8.42 -8.36
C TYR A 74 0.65 -8.94 -8.06
N PHE A 75 1.70 -8.27 -8.55
CA PHE A 75 3.07 -8.57 -8.16
C PHE A 75 3.49 -7.90 -6.84
N ASN A 76 2.78 -6.87 -6.39
CA ASN A 76 3.07 -6.19 -5.12
C ASN A 76 3.21 -7.16 -3.93
N PRO A 77 2.26 -8.10 -3.68
CA PRO A 77 2.42 -9.07 -2.59
C PRO A 77 3.62 -10.01 -2.77
N VAL A 78 3.97 -10.37 -4.01
CA VAL A 78 5.14 -11.21 -4.30
C VAL A 78 6.43 -10.46 -3.95
N PHE A 79 6.55 -9.20 -4.40
CA PHE A 79 7.69 -8.36 -4.05
C PHE A 79 7.75 -8.08 -2.56
N ALA A 80 6.62 -7.88 -1.88
CA ALA A 80 6.58 -7.68 -0.43
C ALA A 80 7.20 -8.86 0.32
N VAL A 81 6.83 -10.10 -0.01
CA VAL A 81 7.40 -11.31 0.62
C VAL A 81 8.89 -11.46 0.29
N ILE A 82 9.28 -11.31 -0.97
CA ILE A 82 10.69 -11.42 -1.38
C ILE A 82 11.54 -10.39 -0.63
N THR A 83 11.08 -9.14 -0.57
CA THR A 83 11.79 -8.04 0.09
C THR A 83 11.83 -8.25 1.61
N GLY A 84 10.76 -8.73 2.24
CA GLY A 84 10.73 -9.06 3.66
C GLY A 84 11.73 -10.16 4.03
N VAL A 85 11.81 -11.22 3.23
CA VAL A 85 12.77 -12.32 3.48
C VAL A 85 14.21 -11.87 3.22
N VAL A 86 14.46 -11.17 2.11
CA VAL A 86 15.83 -10.84 1.67
C VAL A 86 16.41 -9.64 2.42
N LEU A 87 15.64 -8.55 2.60
CA LEU A 87 16.13 -7.33 3.23
C LEU A 87 15.88 -7.30 4.74
N LEU A 88 14.73 -7.79 5.21
CA LEU A 88 14.40 -7.77 6.64
C LEU A 88 14.81 -9.07 7.36
N GLY A 89 15.17 -10.13 6.62
CA GLY A 89 15.53 -11.42 7.20
C GLY A 89 14.33 -12.14 7.83
N GLU A 90 13.11 -11.85 7.38
CA GLU A 90 11.91 -12.46 7.92
C GLU A 90 11.91 -13.98 7.68
N THR A 91 11.63 -14.74 8.74
CA THR A 91 11.51 -16.20 8.62
C THR A 91 10.19 -16.54 7.94
N LEU A 92 10.26 -17.29 6.83
CA LEU A 92 9.08 -17.82 6.14
C LEU A 92 8.35 -18.83 7.03
N THR A 93 7.40 -18.34 7.80
CA THR A 93 6.51 -19.20 8.58
C THR A 93 5.44 -19.81 7.68
N MET A 94 4.84 -20.91 8.13
CA MET A 94 3.73 -21.54 7.43
C MET A 94 2.53 -20.58 7.24
N TYR A 95 2.36 -19.62 8.14
CA TYR A 95 1.33 -18.58 8.03
C TYR A 95 1.58 -17.61 6.88
N VAL A 96 2.83 -17.18 6.67
CA VAL A 96 3.20 -16.31 5.55
C VAL A 96 3.00 -17.04 4.22
N LEU A 97 3.37 -18.32 4.16
CA LEU A 97 3.13 -19.16 2.99
C LEU A 97 1.64 -19.34 2.72
N ALA A 98 0.84 -19.64 3.75
CA ALA A 98 -0.61 -19.77 3.61
C ALA A 98 -1.27 -18.46 3.14
N GLY A 99 -0.85 -17.31 3.68
CA GLY A 99 -1.28 -16.00 3.23
C GLY A 99 -0.88 -15.71 1.78
N GLY A 100 0.36 -16.03 1.39
CA GLY A 100 0.84 -15.91 0.03
C GLY A 100 0.03 -16.74 -0.97
N VAL A 101 -0.28 -18.00 -0.63
CA VAL A 101 -1.14 -18.86 -1.45
C VAL A 101 -2.57 -18.30 -1.56
N MET A 102 -3.15 -17.78 -0.47
CA MET A 102 -4.47 -17.13 -0.54
C MET A 102 -4.47 -15.91 -1.44
N VAL A 103 -3.45 -15.04 -1.35
CA VAL A 103 -3.35 -13.86 -2.20
C VAL A 103 -3.22 -14.26 -3.67
N ILE A 104 -2.31 -15.19 -4.00
CA ILE A 104 -2.14 -15.68 -5.38
C ILE A 104 -3.45 -16.33 -5.88
N GLY A 105 -4.13 -17.12 -5.05
CA GLY A 105 -5.42 -17.72 -5.37
C GLY A 105 -6.53 -16.69 -5.62
N GLY A 106 -6.60 -15.64 -4.79
CA GLY A 106 -7.56 -14.54 -4.96
C GLY A 106 -7.29 -13.72 -6.23
N VAL A 107 -6.02 -13.46 -6.53
CA VAL A 107 -5.60 -12.84 -7.80
C VAL A 107 -6.00 -13.70 -8.98
N TYR A 108 -5.73 -15.01 -8.92
CA TYR A 108 -6.09 -15.95 -9.98
C TYR A 108 -7.60 -15.98 -10.22
N LEU A 109 -8.39 -16.02 -9.15
CA LEU A 109 -9.85 -16.04 -9.23
C LEU A 109 -10.42 -14.73 -9.78
N THR A 110 -9.85 -13.59 -9.39
CA THR A 110 -10.29 -12.26 -9.85
C THR A 110 -9.93 -12.01 -11.32
N ASN A 111 -8.77 -12.50 -11.77
CA ASN A 111 -8.38 -12.44 -13.18
C ASN A 111 -9.10 -13.48 -14.05
N ARG A 112 -9.68 -14.53 -13.45
CA ARG A 112 -10.61 -15.45 -14.13
C ARG A 112 -11.98 -14.80 -14.31
N ARG A 113 -12.06 -13.74 -15.12
CA ARG A 113 -13.32 -13.42 -15.79
C ARG A 113 -13.45 -14.26 -17.07
N PRO A 114 -14.57 -14.98 -17.27
CA PRO A 114 -14.93 -15.52 -18.57
C PRO A 114 -15.03 -14.36 -19.55
N GLU A 115 -14.66 -14.58 -20.81
CA GLU A 115 -15.07 -13.73 -21.92
C GLU A 115 -16.61 -13.67 -21.95
N ALA A 116 -17.21 -12.79 -21.17
CA ALA A 116 -18.63 -12.50 -21.26
C ALA A 116 -18.84 -11.58 -22.47
N THR A 117 -19.03 -12.28 -23.60
CA THR A 117 -19.83 -11.87 -24.75
C THR A 117 -19.17 -10.91 -25.75
N ALA A 118 -18.20 -11.45 -26.49
CA ALA A 118 -18.00 -11.07 -27.89
C ALA A 118 -19.17 -11.61 -28.76
N ASN A 119 -20.41 -11.16 -28.51
CA ASN A 119 -21.54 -11.44 -29.41
C ASN A 119 -22.78 -10.58 -29.09
N THR A 120 -22.73 -9.28 -29.41
CA THR A 120 -23.94 -8.61 -29.91
C THR A 120 -23.62 -8.12 -31.32
N LYS A 121 -24.09 -8.94 -32.26
CA LYS A 121 -24.01 -8.88 -33.72
C LYS A 121 -24.27 -7.49 -34.31
N SER A 122 -23.65 -7.29 -35.48
CA SER A 122 -24.18 -6.52 -36.60
C SER A 122 -25.71 -6.67 -36.75
N VAL A 123 -26.44 -5.57 -36.79
CA VAL A 123 -27.40 -5.16 -37.84
C VAL A 123 -27.46 -3.64 -37.83
#